data_AF-A8PY68-F1
#
_entry.id   AF-A8PY68-F1
#
_cell.length_a   1.000
_cell.length_b   1.000
_cell.length_c   1.000
_cell.angle_alpha   90.00
_cell.angle_beta   90.00
_cell.angle_gamma   90.00
#
_symmetry.space_group_name_H-M   'P 1'
#
loop_
_entity.id
_entity.type
_entity.pdbx_description
1 polymer ?
#
loop_
_entity_poly.entity_id
_entity_poly.type
_entity_poly.pdbx_seq_one_letter_code
_entity_poly.pdbx_strand_id
1 'polypeptide(L)'
;MAVAFDGGVVIGADSRTTMGPYIANRVTDKLTHLSDRIYCCRSGSAADTQALADVVTYHLQLYSVMQEQQPPTAVAANLFQELIYQNKDRLTAGIIVAGWDKFHGGRVFNVPLGGGVFEQPWAIGGSGSAYIYGYCDSTWREGWNQEQTLEFVRNGMYE
;
A
#
# COMPACT_ATOMS: atom_id res chain seq x y z
N MET A 1 -3.84 -2.97 -4.34
CA MET A 1 -4.02 -4.10 -3.41
C MET A 1 -2.66 -4.62 -2.97
N ALA A 2 -2.59 -5.24 -1.81
CA ALA A 2 -1.43 -5.97 -1.35
C ALA A 2 -1.86 -7.23 -0.59
N VAL A 3 -1.06 -8.28 -0.67
CA VAL A 3 -1.31 -9.58 -0.03
C VAL A 3 -0.01 -10.12 0.54
N ALA A 4 -0.03 -10.52 1.81
CA ALA A 4 1.08 -11.21 2.44
C ALA A 4 1.00 -12.72 2.17
N PHE A 5 2.15 -13.36 2.00
CA PHE A 5 2.29 -14.79 1.82
C PHE A 5 3.57 -15.31 2.50
N ASP A 6 3.73 -16.62 2.60
CA ASP A 6 4.95 -17.20 3.18
C ASP A 6 6.16 -16.92 2.28
N GLY A 7 7.01 -15.99 2.74
CA GLY A 7 8.19 -15.51 2.01
C GLY A 7 8.14 -14.05 1.58
N GLY A 8 7.00 -13.36 1.66
CA GLY A 8 6.93 -11.97 1.20
C GLY A 8 5.55 -11.34 1.10
N VAL A 9 5.47 -10.36 0.22
CA VAL A 9 4.23 -9.67 -0.16
C VAL A 9 4.15 -9.57 -1.67
N VAL A 10 2.94 -9.60 -2.21
CA VAL A 10 2.65 -9.21 -3.60
C VAL A 10 1.79 -7.96 -3.57
N ILE A 11 2.14 -6.98 -4.40
CA ILE A 11 1.39 -5.73 -4.56
C ILE A 11 0.96 -5.56 -6.02
N GLY A 12 -0.20 -4.95 -6.21
CA GLY A 12 -0.73 -4.64 -7.54
C GLY A 12 -1.58 -3.38 -7.51
N ALA A 13 -1.50 -2.57 -8.56
CA ALA A 13 -2.31 -1.38 -8.72
C ALA A 13 -2.72 -1.20 -10.19
N ASP A 14 -3.88 -0.61 -10.41
CA ASP A 14 -4.28 -0.14 -11.74
C ASP A 14 -3.49 1.13 -12.11
N SER A 15 -3.51 1.49 -13.38
CA SER A 15 -2.71 2.60 -13.90
C SER A 15 -3.53 3.83 -14.33
N ARG A 16 -4.84 3.85 -14.07
CA ARG A 16 -5.74 4.91 -14.54
C ARG A 16 -5.83 6.07 -13.53
N THR A 17 -5.64 7.30 -14.00
CA THR A 17 -5.88 8.53 -13.23
C THR A 17 -6.91 9.39 -13.94
N THR A 18 -7.86 9.94 -13.19
CA THR A 18 -8.99 10.70 -13.73
C THR A 18 -9.06 12.11 -13.13
N MET A 19 -9.60 13.06 -13.90
CA MET A 19 -10.02 14.38 -13.43
C MET A 19 -11.53 14.48 -13.65
N GLY A 20 -12.31 14.14 -12.63
CA GLY A 20 -13.75 13.92 -12.78
C GLY A 20 -14.02 12.79 -13.80
N PRO A 21 -14.88 12.99 -14.81
CA PRO A 21 -15.19 11.97 -15.81
C PRO A 21 -14.07 11.77 -16.85
N TYR A 22 -13.08 12.67 -16.92
CA TYR A 22 -12.02 12.61 -17.92
C TYR A 22 -10.87 11.72 -17.47
N ILE A 23 -10.39 10.82 -18.34
CA ILE A 23 -9.18 10.03 -18.10
C ILE A 23 -7.96 10.88 -18.43
N ALA A 24 -7.32 11.41 -17.40
CA ALA A 24 -6.13 12.25 -17.53
C ALA A 24 -4.89 11.43 -17.88
N ASN A 25 -4.77 10.20 -17.36
CA ASN A 25 -3.65 9.31 -17.65
C ASN A 25 -4.09 7.84 -17.58
N ARG A 26 -3.55 6.99 -18.46
CA ARG A 26 -3.80 5.54 -18.50
C ARG A 26 -2.63 4.69 -17.99
N VAL A 27 -1.49 5.30 -17.72
CA VAL A 27 -0.21 4.63 -17.40
C VAL A 27 0.46 5.26 -16.17
N THR A 28 -0.32 5.75 -15.21
CA THR A 28 0.23 6.27 -13.94
C THR A 28 0.74 5.12 -13.09
N ASP A 29 1.98 5.24 -12.61
CA ASP A 29 2.50 4.34 -11.59
C ASP A 29 1.94 4.73 -10.21
N LYS A 30 1.12 3.86 -9.62
CA LYS A 30 0.51 4.04 -8.29
C LYS A 30 1.23 3.27 -7.20
N LEU A 31 2.29 2.55 -7.54
CA LEU A 31 3.19 1.92 -6.59
C LEU A 31 4.35 2.87 -6.36
N THR A 32 4.72 3.08 -5.10
CA THR A 32 5.85 3.94 -4.75
C THR A 32 6.81 3.17 -3.87
N HIS A 33 8.06 3.09 -4.31
CA HIS A 33 9.16 2.53 -3.54
C HIS A 33 9.49 3.46 -2.37
N LEU A 34 9.49 2.92 -1.15
CA LEU A 34 9.77 3.69 0.07
C LEU A 34 11.12 3.32 0.69
N SER A 35 11.54 2.06 0.58
CA SER A 35 12.80 1.52 1.07
C SER A 35 13.05 0.16 0.39
N ASP A 36 14.23 -0.44 0.58
CA ASP A 36 14.71 -1.66 -0.10
C ASP A 36 13.65 -2.75 -0.25
N ARG A 37 12.84 -2.98 0.80
CA ARG A 37 11.80 -4.02 0.84
C ARG A 37 10.42 -3.49 1.22
N ILE A 38 10.16 -2.20 1.02
CA ILE A 38 8.89 -1.56 1.39
C ILE A 38 8.38 -0.72 0.23
N TYR A 39 7.15 -0.98 -0.16
CA TYR A 39 6.40 -0.22 -1.15
C TYR A 39 5.08 0.26 -0.56
N CYS A 40 4.49 1.29 -1.16
CA CYS A 40 3.10 1.62 -0.92
C CYS A 40 2.26 1.72 -2.20
N CYS A 41 0.98 1.38 -2.07
CA CYS A 41 -0.04 1.68 -3.06
C CYS A 41 -0.72 3.01 -2.69
N ARG A 42 -0.93 3.88 -3.67
CA ARG A 42 -1.51 5.20 -3.47
C ARG A 42 -2.94 5.31 -4.02
N SER A 43 -3.85 5.85 -3.22
CA SER A 43 -5.22 6.17 -3.61
C SER A 43 -5.71 7.48 -2.98
N GLY A 44 -6.58 8.20 -3.69
CA GLY A 44 -7.01 9.56 -3.29
C GLY A 44 -6.39 10.63 -4.19
N SER A 45 -6.08 11.79 -3.62
CA SER A 45 -5.39 12.88 -4.32
C SER A 45 -3.99 12.42 -4.74
N ALA A 46 -3.69 12.54 -6.04
CA ALA A 46 -2.39 12.16 -6.56
C ALA A 46 -1.27 12.99 -5.93
N ALA A 47 -1.47 14.30 -5.77
CA ALA A 47 -0.50 15.22 -5.18
C ALA A 47 -0.26 14.88 -3.70
N ASP A 48 -1.33 14.70 -2.91
CA ASP A 48 -1.23 14.45 -1.47
C ASP A 48 -0.49 13.13 -1.21
N THR A 49 -0.87 12.07 -1.92
CA THR A 49 -0.26 10.75 -1.73
C THR A 49 1.19 10.69 -2.20
N GLN A 50 1.58 11.45 -3.23
CA GLN A 50 2.98 11.56 -3.66
C GLN A 50 3.81 12.31 -2.62
N ALA A 51 3.34 13.48 -2.18
CA ALA A 51 4.04 14.28 -1.17
C ALA A 51 4.24 13.50 0.13
N LEU A 52 3.21 12.77 0.58
CA LEU A 52 3.32 11.89 1.75
C LEU A 52 4.35 10.78 1.53
N ALA A 53 4.34 10.12 0.38
CA ALA A 53 5.29 9.05 0.07
C ALA A 53 6.73 9.57 0.03
N ASP A 54 6.98 10.76 -0.50
CA ASP A 54 8.31 11.39 -0.53
C ASP A 54 8.80 11.68 0.89
N VAL A 55 7.95 12.26 1.74
CA VAL A 55 8.27 12.55 3.15
C VAL A 55 8.56 11.26 3.93
N VAL A 56 7.73 10.22 3.76
CA VAL A 56 7.96 8.93 4.43
C VAL A 56 9.26 8.28 3.94
N THR A 57 9.53 8.30 2.63
CA THR A 57 10.78 7.79 2.05
C THR A 57 12.00 8.45 2.69
N TYR A 58 11.97 9.78 2.83
CA TYR A 58 13.03 10.53 3.50
C TYR A 58 13.23 10.08 4.96
N HIS A 59 12.16 9.94 5.72
CA HIS A 59 12.24 9.47 7.12
C HIS A 59 12.74 8.03 7.25
N LEU A 60 12.35 7.13 6.33
CA LEU A 60 12.84 5.76 6.31
C LEU A 60 14.33 5.68 5.97
N GLN A 61 14.81 6.57 5.09
CA GLN A 61 16.24 6.68 4.78
C GLN A 61 17.02 7.17 6.00
N LEU A 62 16.53 8.20 6.70
CA LEU A 62 17.12 8.66 7.96
C LEU A 62 17.15 7.55 9.02
N TYR A 63 16.03 6.82 9.19
CA TYR A 63 15.96 5.67 10.09
C TYR A 63 17.05 4.65 9.77
N SER A 64 17.23 4.33 8.49
CA SER A 64 18.22 3.35 8.03
C SER A 64 19.64 3.73 8.38
N VAL A 65 19.97 5.02 8.25
CA VAL A 65 21.29 5.56 8.58
C VAL A 65 21.51 5.59 10.09
N MET A 66 20.52 6.08 10.86
CA MET A 66 20.65 6.24 12.31
C MET A 66 20.71 4.91 13.06
N GLN A 67 19.96 3.91 12.59
CA GLN A 67 19.89 2.59 13.23
C GLN A 67 20.82 1.56 12.60
N GLU A 68 21.57 1.93 11.55
CA GLU A 68 22.39 1.04 10.73
C GLU A 68 21.63 -0.23 10.28
N GLN A 69 20.32 -0.09 10.07
CA GLN A 69 19.43 -1.22 9.81
C GLN A 69 18.23 -0.81 8.97
N GLN A 70 17.81 -1.70 8.06
CA GLN A 70 16.59 -1.51 7.29
C GLN A 70 15.35 -1.36 8.19
N PRO A 71 14.42 -0.45 7.86
CA PRO A 71 13.24 -0.17 8.65
C PRO A 71 12.24 -1.34 8.58
N PRO A 72 11.59 -1.68 9.71
CA PRO A 72 10.43 -2.56 9.69
C PRO A 72 9.25 -1.93 8.94
N THR A 73 8.41 -2.76 8.30
CA THR A 73 7.22 -2.27 7.56
C THR A 73 6.26 -1.47 8.44
N ALA A 74 6.14 -1.83 9.73
CA ALA A 74 5.32 -1.11 10.70
C ALA A 74 5.80 0.35 10.93
N VAL A 75 7.11 0.63 10.80
CA VAL A 75 7.62 2.00 10.94
C VAL A 75 7.09 2.88 9.82
N ALA A 76 7.12 2.38 8.58
CA ALA A 76 6.53 3.08 7.44
C ALA A 76 5.03 3.33 7.61
N ALA A 77 4.27 2.32 8.05
CA ALA A 77 2.83 2.44 8.29
C ALA A 77 2.51 3.50 9.37
N ASN A 78 3.26 3.52 10.48
CA ASN A 78 3.08 4.48 11.56
C ASN A 78 3.43 5.92 11.13
N LEU A 79 4.44 6.11 10.27
CA LEU A 79 4.75 7.43 9.71
C LEU A 79 3.60 7.93 8.83
N PHE A 80 3.02 7.09 7.97
CA PHE A 80 1.82 7.46 7.21
C PHE A 80 0.64 7.77 8.13
N GLN A 81 0.42 6.96 9.18
CA GLN A 81 -0.63 7.19 10.16
C GLN A 81 -0.56 8.60 10.73
N GLU A 82 0.61 8.97 11.24
CA GLU A 82 0.84 10.25 11.89
C GLU A 82 0.60 11.41 10.93
N LEU A 83 1.21 11.36 9.74
CA LEU A 83 1.10 12.42 8.75
C LEU A 83 -0.34 12.58 8.22
N ILE A 84 -1.04 11.46 7.98
CA ILE A 84 -2.43 11.49 7.50
C ILE A 84 -3.36 11.95 8.62
N TYR A 85 -3.20 11.45 9.85
CA TYR A 85 -4.07 11.83 10.97
C TYR A 85 -3.95 13.31 11.32
N GLN A 86 -2.72 13.84 11.35
CA GLN A 86 -2.47 15.27 11.63
C GLN A 86 -3.07 16.20 10.57
N ASN A 87 -3.28 15.70 9.35
CA ASN A 87 -3.77 16.47 8.22
C ASN A 87 -5.09 15.92 7.65
N LYS A 88 -5.86 15.16 8.44
CA LYS A 88 -7.05 14.42 7.98
C LYS A 88 -8.14 15.29 7.36
N ASP A 89 -8.21 16.56 7.77
CA ASP A 89 -9.18 17.54 7.26
C ASP A 89 -8.67 18.31 6.02
N ARG A 90 -7.42 18.05 5.60
CA ARG A 90 -6.74 18.77 4.51
C ARG A 90 -6.22 17.86 3.40
N LEU A 91 -5.95 16.59 3.69
CA LEU A 91 -5.42 15.62 2.74
C LEU A 91 -6.45 14.54 2.42
N THR A 92 -6.47 14.11 1.17
CA THR A 92 -7.20 12.92 0.71
C THR A 92 -6.20 11.84 0.35
N ALA A 93 -5.83 11.02 1.32
CA ALA A 93 -4.86 9.94 1.13
C ALA A 93 -5.34 8.63 1.75
N GLY A 94 -5.41 7.58 0.94
CA GLY A 94 -5.52 6.19 1.35
C GLY A 94 -4.28 5.45 0.88
N ILE A 95 -3.52 4.90 1.82
CA ILE A 95 -2.23 4.27 1.58
C ILE A 95 -2.29 2.82 2.03
N ILE A 96 -1.84 1.89 1.18
CA ILE A 96 -1.54 0.52 1.60
C ILE A 96 -0.03 0.40 1.63
N VAL A 97 0.54 0.08 2.79
CA VAL A 97 1.97 -0.15 2.96
C VAL A 97 2.21 -1.65 2.99
N ALA A 98 3.10 -2.15 2.16
CA ALA A 98 3.44 -3.56 2.13
C ALA A 98 4.95 -3.71 2.03
N GLY A 99 5.49 -4.67 2.76
CA GLY A 99 6.91 -4.93 2.71
C GLY A 99 7.30 -6.19 3.45
N TRP A 100 8.61 -6.43 3.50
CA TRP A 100 9.19 -7.54 4.22
C TRP A 100 10.26 -7.04 5.19
N ASP A 101 10.25 -7.54 6.41
CA ASP A 101 11.32 -7.33 7.37
C ASP A 101 11.80 -8.64 8.02
N LYS A 102 13.03 -8.63 8.53
CA LYS A 102 13.68 -9.82 9.09
C LYS A 102 13.04 -10.34 10.38
N PHE A 103 12.17 -9.55 11.02
CA PHE A 103 11.60 -9.87 12.31
C PHE A 103 10.20 -10.49 12.19
N HIS A 104 9.39 -9.99 11.24
CA HIS A 104 7.98 -10.37 11.08
C HIS A 104 7.67 -10.95 9.70
N GLY A 105 8.64 -10.97 8.77
CA GLY A 105 8.41 -11.41 7.41
C GLY A 105 7.57 -10.42 6.61
N GLY A 106 6.74 -10.93 5.69
CA GLY A 106 5.87 -10.15 4.83
C GLY A 106 4.67 -9.60 5.57
N ARG A 107 4.46 -8.28 5.54
CA ARG A 107 3.33 -7.62 6.21
C ARG A 107 2.65 -6.59 5.33
N VAL A 108 1.35 -6.45 5.54
CA VAL A 108 0.49 -5.48 4.83
C VAL A 108 -0.27 -4.65 5.86
N PHE A 109 -0.17 -3.33 5.73
CA PHE A 109 -0.87 -2.35 6.53
C PHE A 109 -1.77 -1.49 5.65
N ASN A 110 -3.03 -1.33 6.04
CA ASN A 110 -3.95 -0.40 5.43
C ASN A 110 -4.03 0.88 6.29
N VAL A 111 -3.80 2.03 5.66
CA VAL A 111 -3.90 3.37 6.25
C VAL A 111 -4.98 4.15 5.49
N PRO A 112 -6.27 4.01 5.88
CA PRO A 112 -7.37 4.67 5.18
C PRO A 112 -7.38 6.18 5.42
N LEU A 113 -8.28 6.85 4.70
CA LEU A 113 -8.61 8.25 4.99
C LEU A 113 -9.01 8.38 6.47
N GLY A 114 -8.44 9.38 7.15
CA GLY A 114 -8.61 9.57 8.59
C GLY A 114 -7.45 9.04 9.43
N GLY A 115 -6.50 8.28 8.86
CA GLY A 115 -5.22 7.98 9.49
C GLY A 115 -5.25 6.91 10.57
N GLY A 116 -6.16 5.93 10.48
CA GLY A 116 -6.04 4.68 11.25
C GLY A 116 -4.98 3.76 10.64
N VAL A 117 -4.48 2.77 11.39
CA VAL A 117 -3.60 1.70 10.86
C VAL A 117 -4.18 0.35 11.19
N PHE A 118 -4.29 -0.49 10.17
CA PHE A 118 -4.81 -1.85 10.30
C PHE A 118 -3.86 -2.83 9.61
N GLU A 119 -3.30 -3.76 10.38
CA GLU A 119 -2.55 -4.89 9.83
C GLU A 119 -3.52 -5.99 9.39
N GLN A 120 -3.40 -6.45 8.16
CA GLN A 120 -4.30 -7.45 7.57
C GLN A 120 -3.50 -8.40 6.65
N PRO A 121 -3.96 -9.66 6.44
CA PRO A 121 -3.31 -10.56 5.50
C PRO A 121 -3.35 -10.05 4.05
N TRP A 122 -4.36 -9.24 3.73
CA TRP A 122 -4.47 -8.53 2.46
C TRP A 122 -5.23 -7.22 2.65
N ALA A 123 -5.02 -6.28 1.74
CA ALA A 123 -5.71 -5.00 1.71
C ALA A 123 -6.01 -4.56 0.28
N ILE A 124 -7.18 -3.96 0.07
CA ILE A 124 -7.58 -3.29 -1.16
C ILE A 124 -8.02 -1.85 -0.87
N GLY A 125 -7.88 -0.97 -1.85
CA GLY A 125 -8.14 0.46 -1.69
C GLY A 125 -8.45 1.14 -3.01
N GLY A 126 -8.79 2.43 -2.95
CA GLY A 126 -9.25 3.19 -4.11
C GLY A 126 -10.70 2.89 -4.50
N SER A 127 -11.20 3.60 -5.51
CA SER A 127 -12.61 3.51 -5.93
C SER A 127 -13.01 2.14 -6.50
N GLY A 128 -12.06 1.38 -7.03
CA GLY A 128 -12.29 0.01 -7.52
C GLY A 128 -12.51 -1.02 -6.41
N SER A 129 -12.05 -0.74 -5.19
CA SER A 129 -12.13 -1.71 -4.09
C SER A 129 -13.55 -2.16 -3.76
N ALA A 130 -14.53 -1.25 -3.87
CA ALA A 130 -15.93 -1.54 -3.60
C ALA A 130 -16.52 -2.65 -4.49
N TYR A 131 -15.94 -2.89 -5.67
CA TYR A 131 -16.42 -3.89 -6.63
C TYR A 131 -15.83 -5.29 -6.36
N ILE A 132 -14.62 -5.35 -5.82
CA ILE A 132 -13.85 -6.60 -5.70
C ILE A 132 -13.74 -7.11 -4.26
N TYR A 133 -14.29 -6.41 -3.26
CA TYR A 133 -14.28 -6.87 -1.86
C TYR A 133 -14.84 -8.30 -1.73
N GLY A 134 -16.01 -8.58 -2.33
CA GLY A 134 -16.63 -9.90 -2.28
C GLY A 134 -15.79 -10.99 -2.95
N TYR A 135 -15.14 -10.66 -4.08
CA TYR A 135 -14.21 -11.57 -4.76
C TYR A 135 -12.98 -11.87 -3.87
N CYS A 136 -12.40 -10.85 -3.25
CA CYS A 136 -11.26 -11.02 -2.36
C CYS A 136 -11.62 -11.89 -1.16
N ASP A 137 -12.75 -11.61 -0.49
CA ASP A 137 -13.24 -12.37 0.67
C ASP A 137 -13.53 -13.84 0.32
N SER A 138 -14.13 -14.13 -0.85
CA SER A 138 -14.50 -15.50 -1.23
C SER A 138 -13.34 -16.33 -1.75
N THR A 139 -12.31 -15.68 -2.30
CA THR A 139 -11.25 -16.36 -3.06
C THR A 139 -9.98 -16.51 -2.25
N TRP A 140 -9.63 -15.51 -1.42
CA TRP A 140 -8.41 -15.54 -0.63
C TRP A 140 -8.38 -16.72 0.35
N ARG A 141 -7.20 -17.36 0.48
CA ARG A 141 -6.96 -18.43 1.45
C ARG A 141 -5.61 -18.26 2.12
N GLU A 142 -5.57 -18.59 3.40
CA GLU A 142 -4.34 -18.63 4.16
C GLU A 142 -3.38 -19.72 3.63
N GLY A 143 -2.07 -19.48 3.73
CA GLY A 143 -1.04 -20.43 3.33
C GLY A 143 -0.75 -20.51 1.82
N TRP A 144 -1.20 -19.53 1.04
CA TRP A 144 -0.82 -19.44 -0.37
C TRP A 144 0.69 -19.25 -0.57
N ASN A 145 1.21 -19.86 -1.63
CA ASN A 145 2.56 -19.61 -2.10
C ASN A 145 2.63 -18.33 -2.98
N GLN A 146 3.83 -17.98 -3.43
CA GLN A 146 4.04 -16.79 -4.26
C GLN A 146 3.21 -16.81 -5.55
N GLU A 147 3.11 -17.94 -6.24
CA GLU A 147 2.43 -18.06 -7.53
C GLU A 147 0.91 -17.90 -7.38
N GLN A 148 0.31 -18.55 -6.38
CA GLN A 148 -1.10 -18.41 -6.05
C GLN A 148 -1.44 -16.97 -5.65
N THR A 149 -0.57 -16.35 -4.85
CA THR A 149 -0.74 -14.96 -4.42
C THR A 149 -0.63 -13.99 -5.59
N LEU A 150 0.31 -14.22 -6.51
CA LEU A 150 0.47 -13.43 -7.72
C LEU A 150 -0.77 -13.54 -8.63
N GLU A 151 -1.28 -14.75 -8.81
CA GLU A 151 -2.48 -14.99 -9.63
C GLU A 151 -3.71 -14.32 -9.03
N PHE A 152 -3.89 -14.39 -7.71
CA PHE A 152 -4.96 -13.69 -7.03
C PHE A 152 -4.88 -12.17 -7.20
N VAL A 153 -3.69 -11.58 -7.05
CA VAL A 153 -3.47 -10.14 -7.25
C VAL A 153 -3.73 -9.76 -8.70
N ARG A 154 -3.29 -10.57 -9.66
CA ARG A 154 -3.56 -10.36 -11.09
C ARG A 154 -5.05 -10.33 -11.36
N ASN A 155 -5.79 -11.35 -10.90
CA ASN A 155 -7.23 -11.44 -11.14
C ASN A 155 -7.99 -10.28 -10.49
N GLY A 156 -7.63 -9.89 -9.26
CA GLY A 156 -8.21 -8.72 -8.59
C GLY A 156 -7.92 -7.37 -9.27
N MET A 157 -6.96 -7.29 -10.20
CA MET A 157 -6.72 -6.09 -11.02
C MET A 157 -7.53 -6.08 -12.33
N TYR A 158 -8.05 -7.23 -12.76
CA TYR A 158 -8.80 -7.37 -14.02
C TYR A 158 -10.31 -7.44 -13.83
N GLU A 159 -10.80 -7.89 -12.67
CA GLU A 159 -12.22 -7.81 -12.29
C GLU A 159 -12.68 -6.37 -12.00
#